data_AF-A0AA51R3M8-F1
#
_entry.id   AF-A0AA51R3M8-F1
#
_cell.length_a   1.000
_cell.length_b   1.000
_cell.length_c   1.000
_cell.angle_alpha   90.00
_cell.angle_beta   90.00
_cell.angle_gamma   90.00
#
_symmetry.space_group_name_H-M   'P 1'
#
loop_
_entity.id
_entity.type
_entity.pdbx_description
1 polymer ?
#
loop_
_entity_poly.entity_id
_entity_poly.type
_entity_poly.pdbx_seq_one_letter_code
_entity_poly.pdbx_strand_id
1 'polypeptide(L)'
;MKSKFKYGLIVIVVASLALIGFKRMNISAYDSKEINNDVIEQVNKEYAEAEDVTTMEEETPVQVEVHADKIGEWASEMKKMLSEPLDDPKLRETNNDEAFEKYLKAGIVVDSFPSRAVEQGSAIREDFSNILSLSTLMGLLQFSRTTHLDPNGGAIEATELYSEWRPASDDLEKVYEKITQIINDIDVKYNKEGEGEVFGVTYSLDGDKVDELEKFIRGE
;
A
#
# COMPACT_ATOMS: atom_id res chain seq x y z
N MET A 1 41.36 22.64 -10.75
CA MET A 1 39.99 22.81 -10.21
C MET A 1 39.04 23.09 -11.38
N LYS A 2 38.41 22.04 -11.92
CA LYS A 2 37.29 22.11 -12.88
C LYS A 2 36.41 20.89 -12.66
N SER A 3 35.21 21.13 -12.14
CA SER A 3 34.14 20.16 -11.92
C SER A 3 33.68 19.58 -13.26
N LYS A 4 33.50 18.25 -13.30
CA LYS A 4 32.76 17.53 -14.35
C LYS A 4 31.82 16.55 -13.65
N PHE A 5 30.64 17.01 -13.27
CA PHE A 5 29.50 16.13 -13.02
C PHE A 5 29.01 15.60 -14.37
N LYS A 6 29.06 14.28 -14.54
CA LYS A 6 28.43 13.56 -15.66
C LYS A 6 27.17 12.88 -15.14
N TYR A 7 26.09 13.08 -15.89
CA TYR A 7 24.81 12.36 -15.98
C TYR A 7 24.82 10.90 -15.44
N GLY A 8 23.72 10.36 -14.89
CA GLY A 8 22.38 10.90 -14.86
C GLY A 8 21.35 9.96 -14.24
N LEU A 9 20.15 10.53 -14.05
CA LEU A 9 18.83 9.94 -14.27
C LEU A 9 18.71 8.43 -13.99
N ILE A 10 18.58 8.05 -12.71
CA ILE A 10 17.87 6.81 -12.36
C ILE A 10 16.39 7.12 -12.52
N VAL A 11 15.82 6.56 -13.57
CA VAL A 11 14.41 6.57 -13.92
C VAL A 11 13.65 5.80 -12.82
N ILE A 12 13.00 6.52 -11.91
CA ILE A 12 11.96 5.96 -11.04
C ILE A 12 10.69 5.86 -11.90
N VAL A 13 10.54 4.76 -12.64
CA VAL A 13 9.25 4.34 -13.18
C VAL A 13 8.65 3.37 -12.17
N VAL A 14 8.04 3.90 -11.11
CA VAL A 14 7.12 3.15 -10.24
C VAL A 14 5.89 3.98 -9.85
N ALA A 15 5.84 5.29 -10.10
CA ALA A 15 4.74 6.15 -9.64
C ALA A 15 3.55 6.30 -10.62
N SER A 16 3.15 5.25 -11.35
CA SER A 16 2.03 5.36 -12.32
C SER A 16 1.00 4.24 -12.32
N LEU A 17 0.97 3.34 -11.33
CA LEU A 17 -0.08 2.31 -11.25
C LEU A 17 -0.76 2.16 -9.88
N ALA A 18 -0.43 3.00 -8.89
CA ALA A 18 -1.07 2.95 -7.56
C ALA A 18 -2.35 3.83 -7.42
N LEU A 19 -3.02 4.16 -8.52
CA LEU A 19 -4.28 4.91 -8.52
C LEU A 19 -5.26 4.38 -9.58
N ILE A 20 -5.67 3.12 -9.49
CA ILE A 20 -6.87 2.64 -10.20
C ILE A 20 -7.79 1.91 -9.22
N GLY A 21 -8.26 2.68 -8.25
CA GLY A 21 -9.61 2.59 -7.70
C GLY A 21 -10.54 3.64 -8.33
N PHE A 22 -10.28 4.09 -9.57
CA PHE A 22 -11.08 5.10 -10.27
C PHE A 22 -11.81 4.51 -11.48
N LYS A 23 -13.08 4.16 -11.23
CA LYS A 23 -14.23 4.29 -12.14
C LYS A 23 -13.91 4.83 -13.55
N ARG A 24 -14.15 4.01 -14.58
CA ARG A 24 -14.39 4.33 -16.01
C ARG A 24 -14.12 5.80 -16.42
N MET A 25 -12.92 6.08 -16.92
CA MET A 25 -12.71 7.15 -17.91
C MET A 25 -12.19 6.50 -19.19
N ASN A 26 -12.98 6.59 -20.26
CA ASN A 26 -12.54 6.36 -21.63
C ASN A 26 -11.48 7.41 -21.95
N ILE A 27 -10.20 7.07 -21.81
CA ILE A 27 -9.11 7.82 -22.41
C ILE A 27 -8.61 6.97 -23.56
N SER A 28 -9.13 7.26 -24.76
CA SER A 28 -8.55 6.76 -26.01
C SER A 28 -7.10 7.25 -26.10
N ALA A 29 -6.20 6.34 -26.47
CA ALA A 29 -4.78 6.57 -26.66
C ALA A 29 -4.44 7.99 -27.15
N TYR A 30 -3.81 8.78 -26.27
CA TYR A 30 -3.17 10.03 -26.66
C TYR A 30 -1.66 9.82 -26.65
N ASP A 31 -1.06 10.15 -27.80
CA ASP A 31 0.33 10.01 -28.12
C ASP A 31 1.19 10.95 -27.23
N SER A 32 2.21 10.39 -26.59
CA SER A 32 2.94 10.96 -25.43
C SER A 32 3.95 12.07 -25.76
N LYS A 33 3.62 13.01 -26.67
CA LYS A 33 4.63 13.99 -27.14
C LYS A 33 4.35 15.47 -27.02
N GLU A 34 3.21 15.93 -26.50
CA GLU A 34 3.00 17.35 -26.21
C GLU A 34 2.18 17.54 -24.94
N ILE A 35 2.84 17.59 -23.78
CA ILE A 35 2.27 18.28 -22.61
C ILE A 35 2.54 19.75 -22.85
N ASN A 36 1.48 20.47 -23.24
CA ASN A 36 1.53 21.87 -23.64
C ASN A 36 1.78 22.77 -22.42
N ASN A 37 2.70 23.74 -22.55
CA ASN A 37 3.11 24.66 -21.47
C ASN A 37 1.94 25.43 -20.83
N ASP A 38 0.83 25.59 -21.56
CA ASP A 38 -0.37 26.27 -21.10
C ASP A 38 -1.02 25.61 -19.86
N VAL A 39 -0.91 24.28 -19.71
CA VAL A 39 -1.47 23.56 -18.55
C VAL A 39 -0.63 23.81 -17.30
N ILE A 40 0.70 23.92 -17.44
CA ILE A 40 1.62 24.22 -16.33
C ILE A 40 1.44 25.67 -15.88
N GLU A 41 1.21 26.60 -16.80
CA GLU A 41 0.99 28.01 -16.49
C GLU A 41 -0.36 28.25 -15.78
N GLN A 42 -1.41 27.50 -16.16
CA GLN A 42 -2.71 27.55 -15.47
C GLN A 42 -2.62 27.05 -14.03
N VAL A 43 -1.92 25.92 -13.80
CA VAL A 43 -1.70 25.38 -12.44
C VAL A 43 -0.89 26.37 -11.59
N ASN A 44 0.19 26.95 -12.15
CA ASN A 44 1.02 27.90 -11.40
C ASN A 44 0.29 29.21 -11.05
N LYS A 45 -0.63 29.67 -11.91
CA LYS A 45 -1.44 30.86 -11.64
C LYS A 45 -2.46 30.62 -10.53
N GLU A 46 -3.06 29.43 -10.49
CA GLU A 46 -3.99 29.03 -9.43
C GLU A 46 -3.30 28.89 -8.06
N TYR A 47 -2.02 28.50 -8.05
CA TYR A 47 -1.18 28.47 -6.84
C TYR A 47 -0.74 29.87 -6.36
N ALA A 48 -0.49 30.82 -7.26
CA ALA A 48 -0.06 32.17 -6.90
C ALA A 48 -1.21 33.07 -6.38
N GLU A 49 -2.45 32.78 -6.78
CA GLU A 49 -3.64 33.51 -6.31
C GLU A 49 -4.17 33.00 -4.94
N ALA A 50 -3.63 31.90 -4.42
CA ALA A 50 -3.98 31.32 -3.12
C ALA A 50 -3.09 31.79 -1.95
N GLU A 51 -2.06 32.61 -2.19
CA GLU A 51 -1.11 33.08 -1.18
C GLU A 51 -1.44 34.45 -0.53
N ASP A 52 -2.57 35.07 -0.85
CA ASP A 52 -2.99 36.32 -0.20
C ASP A 52 -4.35 36.14 0.48
N VAL A 53 -4.46 36.60 1.75
CA VAL A 53 -5.54 36.41 2.75
C VAL A 53 -5.34 35.12 3.60
N THR A 54 -4.99 35.12 4.90
CA THR A 54 -5.11 36.11 5.99
C THR A 54 -4.20 35.71 7.17
N THR A 55 -3.84 36.70 7.97
CA THR A 55 -3.21 36.65 9.30
C THR A 55 -3.51 35.40 10.15
N MET A 56 -2.45 34.68 10.54
CA MET A 56 -2.49 33.65 11.57
C MET A 56 -2.79 34.27 12.94
N GLU A 57 -3.99 34.08 13.44
CA GLU A 57 -4.18 34.03 14.89
C GLU A 57 -3.46 32.78 15.40
N GLU A 58 -2.74 32.93 16.51
CA GLU A 58 -1.97 31.88 17.16
C GLU A 58 -2.95 30.83 17.72
N GLU A 59 -3.40 29.92 16.86
CA GLU A 59 -4.22 28.79 17.27
C GLU A 59 -3.36 27.85 18.10
N THR A 60 -3.77 27.68 19.35
CA THR A 60 -3.29 26.63 20.26
C THR A 60 -3.12 25.30 19.51
N PRO A 61 -2.04 24.53 19.75
CA PRO A 61 -1.82 23.28 19.05
C PRO A 61 -3.03 22.36 19.30
N VAL A 62 -3.81 22.13 18.25
CA VAL A 62 -4.89 21.15 18.28
C VAL A 62 -4.21 19.81 18.44
N GLN A 63 -4.27 19.23 19.64
CA GLN A 63 -3.93 17.82 19.84
C GLN A 63 -5.01 17.02 19.11
N VAL A 64 -4.71 16.54 17.90
CA VAL A 64 -5.63 15.66 17.18
C VAL A 64 -5.35 14.25 17.65
N GLU A 65 -6.31 13.70 18.40
CA GLU A 65 -6.24 12.37 18.98
C GLU A 65 -6.07 11.30 17.88
N VAL A 66 -4.99 10.53 17.94
CA VAL A 66 -4.96 9.21 17.31
C VAL A 66 -6.13 8.42 17.90
N HIS A 67 -7.09 8.04 17.06
CA HIS A 67 -8.23 7.22 17.50
C HIS A 67 -7.76 5.77 17.69
N ALA A 68 -7.09 5.54 18.82
CA ALA A 68 -6.49 4.26 19.20
C ALA A 68 -7.52 3.12 19.23
N ASP A 69 -8.76 3.42 19.60
CA ASP A 69 -9.92 2.53 19.55
C ASP A 69 -10.17 2.01 18.12
N LYS A 70 -10.26 2.91 17.14
CA LYS A 70 -10.52 2.54 15.74
C LYS A 70 -9.38 1.73 15.12
N ILE A 71 -8.13 2.07 15.47
CA ILE A 71 -6.95 1.33 15.01
C ILE A 71 -6.94 -0.06 15.64
N GLY A 72 -7.25 -0.16 16.93
CA GLY A 72 -7.39 -1.42 17.65
C GLY A 72 -8.46 -2.32 17.04
N GLU A 73 -9.68 -1.80 16.82
CA GLU A 73 -10.77 -2.53 16.18
C GLU A 73 -10.34 -3.07 14.80
N TRP A 74 -9.80 -2.20 13.94
CA TRP A 74 -9.30 -2.60 12.63
C TRP A 74 -8.23 -3.70 12.72
N ALA A 75 -7.23 -3.54 13.59
CA ALA A 75 -6.13 -4.51 13.71
C ALA A 75 -6.63 -5.88 14.19
N SER A 76 -7.55 -5.92 15.16
CA SER A 76 -8.19 -7.15 15.63
C SER A 76 -9.02 -7.83 14.53
N GLU A 77 -9.81 -7.06 13.78
CA GLU A 77 -10.58 -7.58 12.65
C GLU A 77 -9.69 -8.15 11.54
N MET A 78 -8.65 -7.40 11.13
CA MET A 78 -7.71 -7.84 10.11
C MET A 78 -6.93 -9.07 10.55
N LYS A 79 -6.48 -9.13 11.81
CA LYS A 79 -5.79 -10.29 12.36
C LYS A 79 -6.65 -11.56 12.27
N LYS A 80 -7.93 -11.44 12.64
CA LYS A 80 -8.88 -12.55 12.52
C LYS A 80 -9.06 -12.96 11.06
N MET A 81 -9.35 -12.00 10.17
CA MET A 81 -9.55 -12.22 8.74
C MET A 81 -8.33 -12.88 8.07
N LEU A 82 -7.11 -12.47 8.43
CA LEU A 82 -5.88 -13.07 7.90
C LEU A 82 -5.70 -14.54 8.33
N SER A 83 -6.23 -14.92 9.49
CA SER A 83 -6.12 -16.29 10.04
C SER A 83 -7.22 -17.26 9.63
N GLU A 84 -8.35 -16.75 9.14
CA GLU A 84 -9.53 -17.54 8.78
C GLU A 84 -9.71 -17.60 7.25
N PRO A 85 -10.28 -18.68 6.67
CA PRO A 85 -10.58 -18.71 5.24
C PRO A 85 -11.48 -17.56 4.80
N LEU A 86 -11.15 -16.92 3.67
CA LEU A 86 -11.96 -15.83 3.12
C LEU A 86 -13.20 -16.38 2.37
N ASP A 87 -14.39 -15.87 2.69
CA ASP A 87 -15.61 -16.18 1.92
C ASP A 87 -15.76 -15.23 0.73
N ASP A 88 -14.95 -15.44 -0.32
CA ASP A 88 -15.02 -14.69 -1.58
C ASP A 88 -15.50 -15.60 -2.73
N PRO A 89 -16.52 -15.21 -3.53
CA PRO A 89 -16.96 -15.98 -4.70
C PRO A 89 -15.84 -16.33 -5.69
N LYS A 90 -14.84 -15.45 -5.87
CA LYS A 90 -13.70 -15.67 -6.76
C LYS A 90 -12.84 -16.85 -6.30
N LEU A 91 -12.81 -17.16 -5.01
CA LEU A 91 -12.09 -18.33 -4.49
C LEU A 91 -12.75 -19.64 -4.89
N ARG A 92 -14.08 -19.67 -4.96
CA ARG A 92 -14.81 -20.84 -5.43
C ARG A 92 -14.53 -21.13 -6.90
N GLU A 93 -14.36 -20.08 -7.70
CA GLU A 93 -14.04 -20.16 -9.13
C GLU A 93 -12.58 -20.60 -9.40
N THR A 94 -11.69 -20.39 -8.43
CA THR A 94 -10.25 -20.71 -8.52
C THR A 94 -9.88 -21.96 -7.72
N ASN A 95 -10.85 -22.80 -7.35
CA ASN A 95 -10.65 -24.00 -6.53
C ASN A 95 -9.90 -23.71 -5.21
N ASN A 96 -10.20 -22.56 -4.59
CA ASN A 96 -9.58 -22.03 -3.38
C ASN A 96 -8.05 -21.93 -3.50
N ASP A 97 -7.55 -21.33 -4.58
CA ASP A 97 -6.12 -21.05 -4.75
C ASP A 97 -5.60 -20.20 -3.57
N GLU A 98 -4.79 -20.80 -2.69
CA GLU A 98 -4.35 -20.18 -1.44
C GLU A 98 -3.54 -18.91 -1.68
N ALA A 99 -2.73 -18.87 -2.74
CA ALA A 99 -1.93 -17.69 -3.08
C ALA A 99 -2.81 -16.52 -3.54
N PHE A 100 -3.88 -16.82 -4.28
CA PHE A 100 -4.88 -15.83 -4.68
C PHE A 100 -5.69 -15.34 -3.48
N GLU A 101 -6.05 -16.20 -2.54
CA GLU A 101 -6.67 -15.79 -1.28
C GLU A 101 -5.78 -14.80 -0.52
N LYS A 102 -4.49 -15.11 -0.36
CA LYS A 102 -3.53 -14.24 0.32
C LYS A 102 -3.42 -12.88 -0.38
N TYR A 103 -3.42 -12.86 -1.71
CA TYR A 103 -3.47 -11.63 -2.50
C TYR A 103 -4.74 -10.80 -2.20
N LEU A 104 -5.93 -11.41 -2.22
CA LEU A 104 -7.19 -10.72 -1.92
C LEU A 104 -7.19 -10.15 -0.49
N LYS A 105 -6.74 -10.94 0.49
CA LYS A 105 -6.64 -10.53 1.88
C LYS A 105 -5.72 -9.32 2.06
N ALA A 106 -4.56 -9.31 1.40
CA ALA A 106 -3.63 -8.18 1.43
C ALA A 106 -4.27 -6.88 0.90
N GLY A 107 -5.15 -6.98 -0.11
CA GLY A 107 -5.96 -5.86 -0.59
C GLY A 107 -6.96 -5.37 0.47
N ILE A 108 -7.72 -6.29 1.08
CA ILE A 108 -8.71 -5.97 2.13
C ILE A 108 -8.07 -5.22 3.31
N VAL A 109 -6.85 -5.61 3.73
CA VAL A 109 -6.11 -4.93 4.81
C VAL A 109 -5.91 -3.44 4.50
N VAL A 110 -5.51 -3.12 3.26
CA VAL A 110 -5.27 -1.74 2.82
C VAL A 110 -6.59 -0.98 2.67
N ASP A 111 -7.58 -1.57 2.01
CA ASP A 111 -8.87 -0.92 1.74
C ASP A 111 -9.64 -0.61 3.02
N SER A 112 -9.45 -1.41 4.07
CA SER A 112 -10.14 -1.27 5.35
C SER A 112 -9.41 -0.35 6.34
N PHE A 113 -8.22 0.14 6.01
CA PHE A 113 -7.43 0.95 6.94
C PHE A 113 -8.14 2.26 7.31
N PRO A 114 -8.26 2.61 8.61
CA PRO A 114 -8.95 3.81 9.06
C PRO A 114 -8.09 5.06 8.85
N SER A 115 -7.81 5.43 7.60
CA SER A 115 -6.90 6.54 7.25
C SER A 115 -7.25 7.89 7.87
N ARG A 116 -8.53 8.14 8.18
CA ARG A 116 -9.00 9.35 8.89
C ARG A 116 -8.72 9.36 10.39
N ALA A 117 -8.27 8.24 10.95
CA ALA A 117 -7.94 8.07 12.37
C ALA A 117 -6.46 8.35 12.69
N VAL A 118 -5.67 8.74 11.67
CA VAL A 118 -4.21 8.75 11.74
C VAL A 118 -3.67 10.10 11.28
N GLU A 119 -2.81 10.70 12.11
CA GLU A 119 -2.07 11.92 11.77
C GLU A 119 -0.89 11.63 10.82
N GLN A 120 -0.51 12.63 10.03
CA GLN A 120 0.74 12.58 9.27
C GLN A 120 1.95 12.52 10.22
N GLY A 121 2.94 11.68 9.88
CA GLY A 121 4.17 11.52 10.68
C GLY A 121 4.02 10.66 11.94
N SER A 122 2.84 10.08 12.19
CA SER A 122 2.66 9.14 13.31
C SER A 122 3.27 7.76 13.00
N ALA A 123 3.70 7.03 14.02
CA ALA A 123 4.29 5.69 13.85
C ALA A 123 3.36 4.71 13.12
N ILE A 124 2.05 4.77 13.38
CA ILE A 124 1.04 3.95 12.70
C ILE A 124 0.91 4.30 11.20
N ARG A 125 1.23 5.54 10.80
CA ARG A 125 1.29 5.95 9.39
C ARG A 125 2.43 5.22 8.66
N GLU A 126 3.59 5.11 9.31
CA GLU A 126 4.75 4.38 8.76
C GLU A 126 4.46 2.87 8.70
N ASP A 127 3.83 2.30 9.72
CA ASP A 127 3.36 0.91 9.70
C ASP A 127 2.40 0.65 8.53
N PHE A 128 1.45 1.57 8.29
CA PHE A 128 0.57 1.48 7.13
C PHE A 128 1.32 1.62 5.79
N SER A 129 2.34 2.48 5.71
CA SER A 129 3.20 2.61 4.53
C SER A 129 3.89 1.27 4.20
N ASN A 130 4.38 0.57 5.22
CA ASN A 130 4.94 -0.77 5.07
C ASN A 130 3.89 -1.80 4.60
N ILE A 131 2.69 -1.80 5.19
CA ILE A 131 1.58 -2.65 4.74
C ILE A 131 1.23 -2.38 3.27
N LEU A 132 1.08 -1.11 2.88
CA LEU A 132 0.76 -0.73 1.50
C LEU A 132 1.83 -1.22 0.52
N SER A 133 3.10 -1.10 0.90
CA SER A 133 4.22 -1.57 0.08
C SER A 133 4.20 -3.09 -0.08
N LEU A 134 3.97 -3.84 1.01
CA LEU A 134 3.84 -5.30 0.97
C LEU A 134 2.62 -5.75 0.16
N SER A 135 1.46 -5.11 0.32
CA SER A 135 0.26 -5.41 -0.49
C SER A 135 0.49 -5.11 -1.98
N THR A 136 1.29 -4.08 -2.30
CA THR A 136 1.72 -3.81 -3.68
C THR A 136 2.62 -4.92 -4.21
N LEU A 137 3.55 -5.44 -3.40
CA LEU A 137 4.37 -6.60 -3.74
C LEU A 137 3.50 -7.85 -3.96
N MET A 138 2.48 -8.09 -3.14
CA MET A 138 1.50 -9.17 -3.37
C MET A 138 0.81 -9.04 -4.73
N GLY A 139 0.38 -7.84 -5.09
CA GLY A 139 -0.21 -7.56 -6.40
C GLY A 139 0.76 -7.82 -7.56
N LEU A 140 2.03 -7.43 -7.41
CA LEU A 140 3.06 -7.72 -8.41
C LEU A 140 3.32 -9.23 -8.56
N LEU A 141 3.35 -9.95 -7.45
CA LEU A 141 3.52 -11.41 -7.46
C LEU A 141 2.32 -12.10 -8.12
N GLN A 142 1.09 -11.68 -7.82
CA GLN A 142 -0.09 -12.18 -8.53
C GLN A 142 -0.08 -11.82 -10.02
N PHE A 143 0.29 -10.59 -10.38
CA PHE A 143 0.47 -10.19 -11.77
C PHE A 143 1.50 -11.05 -12.49
N SER A 144 2.62 -11.40 -11.84
CA SER A 144 3.64 -12.28 -12.45
C SER A 144 3.09 -13.66 -12.80
N ARG A 145 2.05 -14.13 -12.09
CA ARG A 145 1.37 -15.39 -12.38
C ARG A 145 0.50 -15.33 -13.62
N THR A 146 0.05 -14.14 -14.02
CA THR A 146 -0.96 -13.92 -15.07
C THR A 146 -0.45 -13.10 -16.25
N THR A 147 0.75 -12.54 -16.18
CA THR A 147 1.34 -11.64 -17.19
C THR A 147 1.48 -12.27 -18.57
N HIS A 148 1.58 -13.61 -18.67
CA HIS A 148 1.60 -14.32 -19.96
C HIS A 148 0.21 -14.43 -20.62
N LEU A 149 -0.86 -14.18 -19.87
CA LEU A 149 -2.24 -14.17 -20.35
C LEU A 149 -2.65 -12.76 -20.80
N ASP A 150 -2.31 -11.75 -19.99
CA ASP A 150 -2.46 -10.34 -20.36
C ASP A 150 -1.31 -9.50 -19.76
N PRO A 151 -0.38 -8.99 -20.58
CA PRO A 151 0.74 -8.20 -20.10
C PRO A 151 0.33 -6.82 -19.54
N ASN A 152 -0.92 -6.38 -19.74
CA ASN A 152 -1.43 -5.12 -19.21
C ASN A 152 -2.16 -5.28 -17.86
N GLY A 153 -2.24 -6.50 -17.32
CA GLY A 153 -2.79 -6.76 -15.98
C GLY A 153 -4.29 -7.03 -15.92
N GLY A 154 -5.02 -7.04 -17.04
CA GLY A 154 -6.44 -7.39 -17.06
C GLY A 154 -6.73 -8.82 -16.62
N ALA A 155 -5.74 -9.71 -16.63
CA ALA A 155 -5.86 -11.10 -16.20
C ALA A 155 -5.57 -11.34 -14.69
N ILE A 156 -5.21 -10.31 -13.91
CA ILE A 156 -4.77 -10.47 -12.50
C ILE A 156 -5.81 -11.17 -11.60
N GLU A 157 -7.10 -10.95 -11.89
CA GLU A 157 -8.26 -11.53 -11.19
C GLU A 157 -9.24 -12.22 -12.13
N ALA A 158 -8.82 -12.55 -13.36
CA ALA A 158 -9.63 -13.27 -14.33
C ALA A 158 -9.73 -14.75 -13.93
N THR A 159 -10.67 -15.07 -13.04
CA THR A 159 -10.87 -16.39 -12.43
C THR A 159 -11.24 -17.46 -13.46
N GLU A 160 -11.85 -17.09 -14.58
CA GLU A 160 -12.12 -17.99 -15.70
C GLU A 160 -10.83 -18.52 -16.36
N LEU A 161 -9.69 -17.87 -16.13
CA LEU A 161 -8.37 -18.27 -16.63
C LEU A 161 -7.50 -18.92 -15.55
N TYR A 162 -8.04 -19.25 -14.36
CA TYR A 162 -7.20 -19.69 -13.22
C TYR A 162 -6.33 -20.91 -13.54
N SER A 163 -6.85 -21.84 -14.36
CA SER A 163 -6.13 -23.06 -14.75
C SER A 163 -4.87 -22.78 -15.57
N GLU A 164 -4.74 -21.56 -16.10
CA GLU A 164 -3.58 -21.10 -16.87
C GLU A 164 -2.64 -20.18 -16.07
N TRP A 165 -2.99 -19.85 -14.82
CA TRP A 165 -2.11 -19.09 -13.94
C TRP A 165 -0.85 -19.90 -13.65
N ARG A 166 0.31 -19.23 -13.66
CA ARG A 166 1.55 -19.86 -13.19
C ARG A 166 1.46 -20.12 -11.68
N PRO A 167 2.22 -21.11 -11.17
CA PRO A 167 2.33 -21.33 -9.74
C PRO A 167 2.83 -20.06 -9.03
N ALA A 168 2.38 -19.86 -7.80
CA ALA A 168 2.91 -18.80 -6.95
C ALA A 168 4.38 -19.08 -6.58
N SER A 169 5.16 -18.01 -6.43
CA SER A 169 6.51 -18.08 -5.89
C SER A 169 6.48 -18.09 -4.36
N ASP A 170 7.49 -18.68 -3.73
CA ASP A 170 7.68 -18.68 -2.27
C ASP A 170 7.68 -17.26 -1.66
N ASP A 171 8.06 -16.24 -2.44
CA ASP A 171 8.06 -14.85 -1.97
C ASP A 171 6.66 -14.34 -1.63
N LEU A 172 5.60 -14.90 -2.23
CA LEU A 172 4.22 -14.53 -1.90
C LEU A 172 3.89 -14.90 -0.45
N GLU A 173 4.37 -16.06 0.01
CA GLU A 173 4.21 -16.47 1.40
C GLU A 173 4.95 -15.51 2.35
N LYS A 174 6.21 -15.21 2.04
CA LYS A 174 7.03 -14.33 2.87
C LYS A 174 6.41 -12.95 3.01
N VAL A 175 5.91 -12.37 1.92
CA VAL A 175 5.24 -11.07 1.94
C VAL A 175 3.97 -11.13 2.80
N TYR A 176 3.15 -12.18 2.64
CA TYR A 176 1.93 -12.38 3.44
C TYR A 176 2.22 -12.55 4.94
N GLU A 177 3.29 -13.28 5.28
CA GLU A 177 3.77 -13.42 6.66
C GLU A 177 4.14 -12.06 7.25
N LYS A 178 4.87 -11.21 6.51
CA LYS A 178 5.24 -9.86 6.99
C LYS A 178 4.02 -8.98 7.24
N ILE A 179 3.00 -9.00 6.37
CA ILE A 179 1.74 -8.29 6.61
C ILE A 179 1.09 -8.78 7.92
N THR A 180 1.03 -10.10 8.11
CA THR A 180 0.46 -10.72 9.31
C THR A 180 1.21 -10.31 10.58
N GLN A 181 2.55 -10.26 10.53
CA GLN A 181 3.40 -9.83 11.65
C GLN A 181 3.13 -8.37 12.03
N ILE A 182 3.04 -7.47 11.05
CA ILE A 182 2.71 -6.06 11.29
C ILE A 182 1.33 -5.94 11.95
N ILE A 183 0.31 -6.61 11.39
CA ILE A 183 -1.05 -6.56 11.94
C ILE A 183 -1.12 -7.12 13.36
N ASN A 184 -0.37 -8.18 13.66
CA ASN A 184 -0.26 -8.70 15.02
C ASN A 184 0.33 -7.66 15.98
N ASP A 185 1.44 -7.04 15.60
CA ASP A 185 2.13 -6.05 16.43
C ASP A 185 1.24 -4.82 16.70
N ILE A 186 0.49 -4.34 15.68
CA ILE A 186 -0.51 -3.28 15.86
C ILE A 186 -1.62 -3.74 16.81
N ASP A 187 -2.17 -4.95 16.65
CA ASP A 187 -3.18 -5.50 17.56
C ASP A 187 -2.68 -5.54 19.01
N VAL A 188 -1.44 -5.97 19.25
CA VAL A 188 -0.84 -5.98 20.59
C VAL A 188 -0.71 -4.55 21.13
N LYS A 189 -0.24 -3.61 20.32
CA LYS A 189 -0.07 -2.20 20.72
C LYS A 189 -1.39 -1.56 21.16
N TYR A 190 -2.44 -1.72 20.36
CA TYR A 190 -3.67 -0.93 20.51
C TYR A 190 -4.77 -1.64 21.32
N ASN A 191 -4.78 -2.99 21.38
CA ASN A 191 -5.81 -3.73 22.12
C ASN A 191 -5.32 -4.43 23.39
N LYS A 192 -4.01 -4.65 23.53
CA LYS A 192 -3.46 -5.43 24.64
C LYS A 192 -2.54 -4.64 25.55
N GLU A 193 -2.58 -3.31 25.47
CA GLU A 193 -1.71 -2.42 26.25
C GLU A 193 -0.20 -2.74 26.05
N GLY A 194 0.17 -3.35 24.92
CA GLY A 194 1.53 -3.83 24.65
C GLY A 194 1.86 -5.23 25.21
N GLU A 195 0.93 -5.90 25.90
CA GLU A 195 1.11 -7.25 26.42
C GLU A 195 0.75 -8.31 25.38
N GLY A 196 1.75 -9.04 24.89
CA GLY A 196 1.55 -10.13 23.95
C GLY A 196 2.82 -10.57 23.25
N GLU A 197 2.74 -11.61 22.43
CA GLU A 197 3.82 -11.97 21.52
C GLU A 197 3.92 -10.93 20.40
N VAL A 198 5.09 -10.33 20.26
CA VAL A 198 5.41 -9.32 19.26
C VAL A 198 6.54 -9.82 18.35
N PHE A 199 6.48 -9.45 17.09
CA PHE A 199 7.51 -9.77 16.10
C PHE A 199 8.60 -8.70 16.05
N GLY A 200 8.28 -7.47 16.43
CA GLY A 200 9.20 -6.33 16.49
C GLY A 200 9.36 -5.64 15.15
N VAL A 201 8.35 -5.71 14.26
CA VAL A 201 8.46 -5.23 12.87
C VAL A 201 7.75 -3.89 12.64
N THR A 202 7.27 -3.25 13.71
CA THR A 202 6.45 -2.02 13.62
C THR A 202 7.10 -0.82 14.30
N TYR A 203 6.90 0.34 13.71
CA TYR A 203 7.22 1.64 14.28
C TYR A 203 6.37 1.93 15.53
N SER A 204 5.09 1.51 15.56
CA SER A 204 4.20 1.77 16.71
C SER A 204 4.66 1.13 18.02
N LEU A 205 5.47 0.07 17.95
CA LEU A 205 6.10 -0.60 19.09
C LEU A 205 7.59 -0.27 19.26
N ASP A 206 8.18 0.59 18.45
CA ASP A 206 9.64 0.81 18.39
C ASP A 206 10.39 -0.53 18.22
N GLY A 207 9.93 -1.31 17.22
CA GLY A 207 10.39 -2.67 16.99
C GLY A 207 11.84 -2.75 16.51
N ASP A 208 12.58 -3.73 17.03
CA ASP A 208 14.00 -3.95 16.73
C ASP A 208 14.26 -4.51 15.31
N LYS A 209 13.22 -4.92 14.59
CA LYS A 209 13.28 -5.48 13.23
C LYS A 209 12.62 -4.59 12.17
N VAL A 210 12.28 -3.35 12.49
CA VAL A 210 11.77 -2.38 11.50
C VAL A 210 12.76 -2.26 10.33
N ASP A 211 14.05 -2.08 10.61
CA ASP A 211 15.09 -1.99 9.57
C ASP A 211 15.20 -3.25 8.70
N GLU A 212 14.97 -4.44 9.27
CA GLU A 212 14.97 -5.72 8.53
C GLU A 212 13.77 -5.78 7.57
N LEU A 213 12.59 -5.41 8.07
CA LEU A 213 11.37 -5.35 7.27
C LEU A 213 11.53 -4.38 6.09
N GLU A 214 12.07 -3.19 6.34
CA GLU A 214 12.23 -2.22 5.28
C GLU A 214 13.24 -2.64 4.22
N LYS A 215 14.35 -3.29 4.62
CA LYS A 215 15.31 -3.87 3.66
C LYS A 215 14.64 -4.92 2.80
N PHE A 216 13.81 -5.78 3.41
CA PHE A 216 13.01 -6.76 2.67
C PHE A 216 12.09 -6.07 1.64
N ILE A 217 11.39 -5.00 2.01
CA ILE A 217 10.52 -4.23 1.10
C ILE A 217 11.33 -3.59 -0.04
N ARG A 218 12.54 -3.10 0.24
CA ARG A 218 13.45 -2.51 -0.76
C ARG A 218 14.20 -3.53 -1.62
N GLY A 219 14.16 -4.82 -1.25
CA GLY A 219 14.94 -5.88 -1.91
C GLY A 219 16.45 -5.81 -1.63
N GLU A 220 16.83 -5.37 -0.43
CA GLU A 220 18.22 -5.19 0.05
C GLU A 220 18.74 -6.37 0.89
#